data_AF-A0A915ESA5-F1
#
_entry.id   AF-A0A915ESA5-F1
#
_cell.length_a   1.000
_cell.length_b   1.000
_cell.length_c   1.000
_cell.angle_alpha   90.00
_cell.angle_beta   90.00
_cell.angle_gamma   90.00
#
_symmetry.space_group_name_H-M   'P 1'
#
loop_
_entity.id
_entity.type
_entity.pdbx_description
1 polymer ?
#
loop_
_entity_poly.entity_id
_entity_poly.type
_entity_poly.pdbx_seq_one_letter_code
_entity_poly.pdbx_strand_id
1 'polypeptide(L)' 'MIRFGRGTKIAERFYVRQDGTRAYFFFIDELCNIFENSGFVAVRTEYLHKKTVNLKEEINVDRIFIQARFILRA' A
#
# COMPACT_ATOMS: atom_id res chain seq x y z
N MET A 1 -11.92 -1.56 6.73
CA MET A 1 -12.31 -2.82 6.06
C MET A 1 -11.47 -3.00 4.80
N ILE A 2 -10.81 -4.15 4.65
CA ILE A 2 -10.00 -4.48 3.46
C ILE A 2 -10.98 -4.85 2.32
N ARG A 3 -10.84 -4.27 1.12
CA ARG A 3 -11.79 -4.40 -0.03
C ARG A 3 -11.82 -5.80 -0.66
N PHE A 4 -11.26 -6.80 0.00
CA PHE A 4 -11.05 -8.12 -0.56
C PHE A 4 -12.03 -9.11 0.07
N GLY A 5 -12.77 -9.84 -0.77
CA GLY A 5 -13.79 -10.81 -0.34
C GLY A 5 -13.19 -12.04 0.33
N ARG A 6 -14.03 -12.91 0.90
CA ARG A 6 -13.56 -14.20 1.45
C ARG A 6 -12.85 -15.03 0.37
N GLY A 7 -11.81 -15.76 0.75
CA GLY A 7 -11.05 -16.63 -0.16
C GLY A 7 -10.03 -15.91 -1.05
N THR A 8 -9.94 -14.58 -0.99
CA THR A 8 -8.98 -13.80 -1.79
C THR A 8 -7.60 -13.66 -1.14
N LYS A 9 -7.49 -13.87 0.18
CA LYS A 9 -6.23 -13.81 0.91
C LYS A 9 -5.44 -15.08 0.63
N ILE A 10 -4.30 -14.92 -0.05
CA ILE A 10 -3.43 -16.05 -0.44
C ILE A 10 -2.18 -16.15 0.44
N ALA A 11 -1.78 -15.06 1.09
CA ALA A 11 -0.79 -15.06 2.16
C ALA A 11 -0.98 -13.84 3.08
N GLU A 12 -0.11 -13.69 4.07
CA GLU A 12 -0.09 -12.47 4.89
C GLU A 12 0.13 -11.24 4.01
N ARG A 13 -0.74 -10.23 4.17
CA ARG A 13 -0.73 -8.97 3.39
C ARG A 13 -0.80 -9.17 1.87
N PHE A 14 -1.14 -10.36 1.39
CA PHE A 14 -1.16 -10.71 -0.03
C PHE A 14 -2.52 -11.28 -0.46
N TYR A 15 -3.08 -10.69 -1.50
CA TYR A 15 -4.44 -10.97 -1.95
C TYR A 15 -4.52 -11.08 -3.47
N VAL A 16 -5.41 -11.95 -3.97
CA VAL A 16 -5.79 -12.00 -5.37
C VAL A 16 -7.01 -11.10 -5.62
N ARG A 17 -7.00 -10.37 -6.74
CA ARG A 17 -8.12 -9.55 -7.22
C ARG A 17 -9.03 -10.36 -8.14
N GLN A 18 -10.21 -9.82 -8.42
CA GLN A 18 -11.20 -10.45 -9.32
C GLN A 18 -10.68 -10.63 -10.76
N ASP A 19 -9.78 -9.76 -11.21
CA ASP A 19 -9.15 -9.80 -12.53
C ASP A 19 -7.93 -10.75 -12.60
N GLY A 20 -7.66 -11.51 -11.54
CA GLY A 20 -6.51 -12.42 -11.44
C GLY A 20 -5.19 -11.72 -11.11
N THR A 21 -5.15 -10.39 -11.02
CA THR A 21 -3.96 -9.67 -10.54
C THR A 21 -3.78 -9.82 -9.04
N ARG A 22 -2.59 -9.48 -8.53
CA ARG A 22 -2.24 -9.64 -7.12
C ARG A 22 -2.02 -8.28 -6.46
N ALA A 23 -2.39 -8.18 -5.18
CA ALA A 23 -2.23 -7.00 -4.35
C ALA A 23 -1.44 -7.37 -3.10
N TYR A 24 -0.31 -6.70 -2.90
CA TYR A 24 0.53 -6.84 -1.72
C TYR A 24 0.58 -5.53 -0.93
N PHE A 25 0.49 -5.62 0.40
CA PHE A 25 0.50 -4.47 1.30
C PHE A 25 1.81 -4.44 2.10
N PHE A 26 2.65 -3.45 1.79
CA PHE A 26 3.95 -3.27 2.43
C PHE A 26 3.83 -2.67 3.83
N PHE A 27 4.80 -2.99 4.68
CA PHE A 27 5.15 -2.16 5.83
C PHE A 27 6.19 -1.11 5.43
N ILE A 28 6.31 -0.03 6.21
CA ILE A 28 7.32 1.01 5.96
C ILE A 28 8.73 0.40 5.98
N ASP A 29 9.06 -0.42 6.97
CA ASP A 29 10.41 -1.00 7.11
C ASP A 29 10.77 -1.90 5.92
N GLU A 30 9.82 -2.71 5.45
CA GLU A 30 9.99 -3.54 4.26
C GLU A 30 10.23 -2.68 3.01
N LEU A 31 9.47 -1.59 2.85
CA LEU A 31 9.66 -0.65 1.76
C LEU A 31 11.05 0.02 1.83
N CYS A 32 11.47 0.48 3.01
CA CYS A 32 12.79 1.07 3.21
C CYS A 32 13.90 0.09 2.84
N ASN A 33 13.84 -1.14 3.36
CA ASN A 33 14.84 -2.17 3.09
C ASN A 33 15.02 -2.43 1.59
N ILE A 34 13.93 -2.48 0.81
CA ILE A 34 14.00 -2.68 -0.65
C ILE A 34 14.76 -1.52 -1.33
N PHE A 35 14.45 -0.29 -0.96
CA PHE A 35 15.05 0.90 -1.58
C PHE A 35 16.51 1.09 -1.13
N GLU A 36 16.81 0.89 0.15
CA GLU A 36 18.14 1.08 0.71
C GLU A 36 19.14 0.05 0.17
N ASN A 37 18.71 -1.21 0.03
CA ASN A 37 19.50 -2.24 -0.65
C ASN A 37 19.74 -1.93 -2.15
N SER A 38 19.01 -0.97 -2.71
CA SER A 38 19.18 -0.50 -4.09
C SER A 38 19.99 0.81 -4.17
N GLY A 39 20.65 1.25 -3.08
CA GLY A 39 21.47 2.46 -3.04
C GLY A 39 20.70 3.76 -2.78
N PHE A 40 19.43 3.67 -2.38
CA PHE A 40 18.65 4.85 -2.00
C PHE A 40 18.73 5.11 -0.51
N VAL A 41 18.36 6.32 -0.09
CA VAL A 41 18.17 6.66 1.33
C VAL A 41 16.78 7.26 1.51
N ALA A 42 16.06 6.78 2.53
CA ALA A 42 14.76 7.30 2.90
C ALA A 42 14.90 8.73 3.44
N VAL A 43 14.17 9.67 2.84
CA VAL A 43 14.09 11.07 3.31
C VAL A 43 12.85 11.28 4.17
N ARG A 44 11.74 10.65 3.80
CA ARG A 44 10.48 10.70 4.53
C ARG A 44 9.68 9.45 4.24
N THR A 45 9.10 8.86 5.28
CA THR A 45 8.18 7.73 5.19
C THR A 45 7.06 7.96 6.21
N GLU A 46 5.80 7.80 5.80
CA GLU A 46 4.67 8.00 6.69
C GLU A 46 3.42 7.24 6.24
N TYR A 47 2.55 6.93 7.19
CA TYR A 47 1.20 6.47 6.91
C TYR A 47 0.26 7.66 6.73
N LEU A 48 -0.43 7.71 5.60
CA LEU A 48 -1.44 8.71 5.29
C LEU A 48 -2.82 8.10 5.37
N HIS A 49 -3.68 8.72 6.16
CA HIS A 49 -5.11 8.40 6.24
C HIS A 49 -5.86 9.34 5.30
N LYS A 50 -6.54 8.77 4.30
CA LYS A 50 -7.32 9.53 3.32
C LYS A 50 -8.73 8.98 3.24
N LYS A 51 -9.68 9.88 3.03
CA LYS A 51 -11.08 9.53 2.81
C LYS A 51 -11.39 9.64 1.33
N THR A 52 -11.87 8.56 0.72
CA THR A 52 -12.36 8.57 -0.65
C THR A 52 -13.88 8.64 -0.62
N VAL A 53 -14.42 9.76 -1.10
CA VAL A 53 -15.86 10.01 -1.19
C VAL A 53 -16.29 9.93 -2.65
N ASN A 54 -17.24 9.06 -2.95
CA ASN A 54 -17.98 9.06 -4.21
C ASN A 54 -19.43 9.42 -3.90
N LEU A 55 -19.80 10.68 -4.15
CA LEU A 55 -21.13 11.21 -3.83
C LEU A 55 -22.23 10.53 -4.66
N LYS A 56 -21.96 10.20 -5.92
CA LYS A 56 -22.94 9.58 -6.82
C LYS A 56 -23.36 8.20 -6.33
N GLU A 57 -22.40 7.43 -5.83
CA GLU A 57 -22.63 6.07 -5.33
C GLU A 57 -22.85 6.03 -3.80
N GLU A 58 -22.87 7.21 -3.14
CA GLU A 58 -22.92 7.37 -1.67
C GLU A 58 -21.86 6.57 -0.91
N ILE A 59 -20.71 6.32 -1.55
CA ILE A 59 -19.61 5.54 -0.97
C ILE A 59 -18.65 6.48 -0.23
N ASN A 60 -18.38 6.17 1.03
CA ASN A 60 -17.37 6.84 1.85
C ASN A 60 -16.44 5.78 2.46
N VAL A 61 -15.18 5.75 2.01
CA VAL A 61 -14.22 4.74 2.48
C VAL A 61 -12.91 5.36 2.91
N ASP A 62 -12.53 5.05 4.14
CA ASP A 62 -11.20 5.36 4.65
C ASP A 62 -10.14 4.44 4.01
N ARG A 63 -9.05 5.05 3.59
CA ARG A 63 -7.90 4.43 2.96
C ARG A 63 -6.65 4.80 3.74
N ILE A 64 -5.76 3.83 3.90
CA ILE A 64 -4.44 4.03 4.47
C ILE A 64 -3.43 3.80 3.35
N PHE A 65 -2.53 4.76 3.18
CA PHE A 65 -1.44 4.69 2.21
C PHE A 65 -0.11 4.82 2.93
N ILE A 66 0.93 4.21 2.38
CA ILE A 66 2.30 4.61 2.70
C ILE A 66 2.71 5.66 1.67
N GLN A 67 3.17 6.82 2.15
CA GLN A 67 3.87 7.78 1.32
C GLN A 67 5.34 7.77 1.72
N ALA A 68 6.21 7.61 0.73
CA ALA A 68 7.64 7.58 0.96
C ALA A 68 8.39 8.39 -0.12
N ARG A 69 9.48 9.04 0.28
CA ARG A 69 10.40 9.77 -0.59
C ARG A 69 11.81 9.25 -0.33
N PHE A 70 12.48 8.88 -1.41
CA PHE A 70 13.83 8.38 -1.40
C PHE A 70 14.71 9.21 -2.32
N ILE A 71 16.00 9.29 -2.02
CA ILE A 71 17.02 9.90 -2.89
C ILE A 71 18.07 8.84 -3.19
N LEU A 72 18.47 8.70 -4.45
CA LEU A 72 19.58 7.84 -4.83
C LEU A 72 20.87 8.44 -4.29
N ARG A 73 21.60 7.69 -3.46
CA ARG A 73 22.97 8.01 -3.09
C ARG A 73 23.86 6.96 -3.73
N ALA A 74 24.16 7.19 -5.01
CA ALA A 74 25.25 6.50 -5.70
C ALA A 74 26.60 7.06 -5.22
#